data_AF-A0A151UGM4-F1
#
_entry.id   AF-A0A151UGM4-F1
#
_cell.length_a   1.000
_cell.length_b   1.000
_cell.length_c   1.000
_cell.angle_alpha   90.00
_cell.angle_beta   90.00
_cell.angle_gamma   90.00
#
_symmetry.space_group_name_H-M   'P 1'
#
loop_
_entity.id
_entity.type
_entity.pdbx_description
1 polymer ?
#
loop_
_entity_poly.entity_id
_entity_poly.type
_entity_poly.pdbx_seq_one_letter_code
_entity_poly.pdbx_strand_id
1 'polypeptide(L)' 'MQGFTTIQTISPNEKFVFMGNRVKVPVEAVGTYRLIFNTGHHLDLLETLYVPSLSRNLV' A
#
# COMPACT_ATOMS: atom_id res chain seq x y z
N MET A 1 -10.52 -1.57 -13.02
CA MET A 1 -10.83 -1.11 -11.65
C MET A 1 -9.55 -0.59 -11.04
N GLN A 2 -9.58 0.57 -10.37
CA GLN A 2 -8.42 1.08 -9.64
C GLN A 2 -8.26 0.31 -8.33
N GLY A 3 -7.03 -0.03 -7.97
CA GLY A 3 -6.74 -0.84 -6.78
C GLY A 3 -5.61 -1.84 -7.00
N PHE A 4 -5.45 -2.75 -6.06
CA PHE A 4 -4.50 -3.85 -6.19
C PHE A 4 -4.98 -4.85 -7.26
N THR A 5 -4.12 -5.11 -8.24
CA THR A 5 -4.34 -6.14 -9.28
C THR A 5 -3.73 -7.48 -8.88
N THR A 6 -2.71 -7.45 -8.03
CA THR A 6 -2.14 -8.61 -7.34
C THR A 6 -1.99 -8.28 -5.86
N ILE A 7 -2.16 -9.29 -5.00
CA ILE A 7 -1.96 -9.18 -3.56
C ILE A 7 -1.27 -10.46 -3.10
N GLN A 8 -0.14 -10.29 -2.43
CA GLN A 8 0.51 -11.34 -1.66
C GLN A 8 0.45 -10.93 -0.19
N THR A 9 -0.39 -11.62 0.58
CA THR A 9 -0.42 -11.49 2.03
C THR A 9 0.93 -11.90 2.59
N ILE A 10 1.45 -11.11 3.52
CA ILE A 10 2.71 -11.41 4.22
C ILE A 10 2.44 -11.91 5.62
N SER A 11 3.41 -12.60 6.23
CA SER A 11 3.22 -13.09 7.59
C SER A 11 3.08 -11.92 8.56
N PRO A 12 2.18 -12.01 9.55
CA PRO A 12 2.12 -11.01 10.62
C PRO A 12 3.51 -10.84 11.25
N ASN A 13 3.98 -9.60 11.35
CA ASN A 13 5.31 -9.18 11.83
C ASN A 13 6.51 -9.32 10.85
N GLU A 14 6.31 -9.78 9.62
CA GLU A 14 7.41 -9.91 8.65
C GLU A 14 7.93 -8.56 8.17
N LYS A 15 7.02 -7.62 7.88
CA LYS A 15 7.36 -6.26 7.44
C LYS A 15 6.55 -5.22 8.20
N PHE A 16 7.17 -4.06 8.38
CA PHE A 16 6.58 -2.93 9.07
C PHE A 16 7.12 -1.63 8.48
N VAL A 17 6.33 -0.57 8.62
CA VAL A 17 6.75 0.80 8.30
C VAL A 17 6.74 1.63 9.58
N PHE A 18 7.68 2.57 9.68
CA PHE A 18 7.65 3.58 10.73
C PHE A 18 6.91 4.80 10.23
N MET A 19 5.91 5.22 10.99
CA MET A 19 5.17 6.44 10.73
C MET A 19 5.96 7.68 11.15
N GLY A 20 5.53 8.87 10.71
CA GLY A 20 6.17 10.13 11.08
C GLY A 20 6.21 10.37 12.61
N ASN A 21 5.23 9.84 13.34
CA ASN A 21 5.18 9.85 14.82
C ASN A 21 5.97 8.70 15.47
N ARG A 22 6.81 7.99 14.70
CA ARG A 22 7.65 6.85 15.10
C ARG A 22 6.88 5.58 15.51
N VAL A 23 5.56 5.56 15.37
CA VAL A 23 4.77 4.34 15.59
C VAL A 23 5.09 3.33 14.49
N LYS A 24 5.35 2.08 14.91
CA LYS A 24 5.55 0.94 14.01
C LYS A 24 4.19 0.38 13.61
N VAL A 25 3.96 0.26 12.30
CA VAL A 25 2.70 -0.24 11.74
C VAL A 25 2.97 -1.48 10.89
N PRO A 26 2.21 -2.58 11.08
CA PRO A 26 2.38 -3.78 10.28
C PRO A 26 1.97 -3.53 8.83
N VAL A 27 2.73 -4.11 7.90
CA VAL A 27 2.29 -4.27 6.51
C VAL A 27 1.47 -5.56 6.44
N GLU A 28 0.34 -5.55 5.75
CA GLU A 28 -0.52 -6.73 5.62
C GLU A 28 -0.30 -7.47 4.29
N ALA A 29 0.04 -6.74 3.23
CA ALA A 29 0.30 -7.34 1.93
C ALA A 29 1.25 -6.50 1.09
N VAL A 30 1.82 -7.13 0.07
CA VAL A 30 2.58 -6.49 -1.00
C VAL A 30 1.97 -6.89 -2.34
N GLY A 31 1.89 -5.97 -3.30
CA GLY A 31 1.32 -6.28 -4.59
C GLY A 31 1.45 -5.16 -5.62
N THR A 32 0.90 -5.40 -6.80
CA THR A 32 0.85 -4.39 -7.86
C THR A 32 -0.41 -3.56 -7.67
N TYR A 33 -0.23 -2.24 -7.54
CA TYR A 33 -1.35 -1.29 -7.45
C TYR A 33 -1.51 -0.54 -8.77
N ARG A 34 -2.71 -0.62 -9.36
CA ARG A 34 -3.03 0.07 -10.62
C ARG A 34 -3.77 1.38 -10.34
N LEU A 35 -3.16 2.49 -10.75
CA LEU A 35 -3.78 3.81 -10.85
C LEU A 35 -4.39 3.98 -12.23
N ILE A 36 -5.64 4.42 -12.31
CA ILE A 36 -6.31 4.70 -13.59
C ILE A 36 -6.52 6.20 -13.68
N PHE A 37 -5.97 6.81 -14.73
CA PHE A 37 -6.13 8.25 -14.97
C PHE A 37 -7.39 8.52 -15.81
N ASN A 38 -7.92 9.73 -15.68
CA ASN A 38 -9.05 10.22 -16.49
C ASN A 38 -8.74 10.26 -18.00
N THR A 39 -7.46 10.23 -18.38
CA THR A 39 -6.99 10.12 -19.77
C THR A 39 -7.16 8.72 -20.37
N GLY A 40 -7.59 7.74 -19.58
CA GLY A 40 -7.71 6.34 -20.01
C GLY A 40 -6.41 5.54 -19.92
N HIS A 41 -5.30 6.19 -19.60
CA HIS A 41 -4.03 5.52 -19.29
C HIS A 41 -4.02 4.98 -17.86
N HIS A 42 -3.15 4.00 -17.60
CA HIS A 42 -2.92 3.47 -16.26
C HIS A 42 -1.43 3.41 -15.92
N LEU A 43 -1.13 3.50 -14.63
CA LEU A 43 0.20 3.31 -14.07
C LEU A 43 0.13 2.15 -13.07
N ASP A 44 0.99 1.16 -13.28
CA ASP A 44 1.16 0.05 -12.35
C ASP A 44 2.34 0.30 -11.43
N LEU A 45 2.06 0.36 -10.12
CA LEU A 45 3.05 0.47 -9.06
C LEU A 45 3.38 -0.93 -8.54
N LEU A 46 4.54 -1.44 -8.93
CA LEU A 46 5.04 -2.75 -8.49
C LEU A 46 5.47 -2.71 -7.02
N GLU A 47 5.39 -3.85 -6.34
CA GLU A 47 5.85 -4.03 -4.95
C GLU A 47 5.26 -3.02 -3.94
N THR A 48 4.03 -2.58 -4.18
CA THR A 48 3.33 -1.62 -3.32
C THR A 48 2.90 -2.27 -2.00
N LEU A 49 3.20 -1.62 -0.87
CA LEU A 49 2.82 -2.08 0.46
C LEU A 49 1.37 -1.68 0.78
N TYR A 50 0.58 -2.64 1.25
CA TYR A 50 -0.73 -2.38 1.85
C TYR A 50 -0.61 -2.26 3.37
N VAL A 51 -0.93 -1.07 3.89
CA VAL A 51 -0.87 -0.72 5.30
C VAL A 51 -2.22 -0.11 5.71
N PRO A 52 -3.14 -0.87 6.32
CA PRO A 52 -4.53 -0.44 6.53
C PRO A 52 -4.67 0.68 7.56
N SER A 53 -3.77 0.74 8.55
CA SER A 53 -3.76 1.78 9.59
C SER A 53 -2.87 2.97 9.20
N LEU A 54 -2.84 3.31 7.90
CA LEU A 54 -2.24 4.54 7.43
C LEU A 54 -3.14 5.75 7.76
N SER A 55 -3.39 6.00 9.05
CA SER A 55 -4.05 7.21 9.52
C SER A 55 -3.07 8.38 9.39
N ARG A 56 -2.99 8.94 8.18
CA ARG A 56 -2.28 10.19 7.96
C ARG A 56 -3.14 11.31 8.55
N ASN A 57 -2.67 11.91 9.65
CA ASN A 57 -2.97 13.33 9.91
C ASN A 57 -2.31 14.11 8.76
N LEU A 58 -3.01 14.19 7.64
CA LEU A 58 -2.74 15.15 6.57
C LEU A 58 -3.24 16.50 7.08
N VAL A 59 -2.40 17.22 7.82
CA VAL A 59 -2.61 18.63 8.12
C VAL A 59 -1.83 19.45 7.09
#